data_AF-K7LYN8-F1
#
_entry.id   AF-K7LYN8-F1
#
_cell.length_a   1.000
_cell.length_b   1.000
_cell.length_c   1.000
_cell.angle_alpha   90.00
_cell.angle_beta   90.00
_cell.angle_gamma   90.00
#
_symmetry.space_group_name_H-M   'P 1'
#
loop_
_entity.id
_entity.type
_entity.pdbx_description
1 polymer ?
#
loop_
_entity_poly.entity_id
_entity_poly.type
_entity_poly.pdbx_seq_one_letter_code
_entity_poly.pdbx_strand_id
1 'polypeptide(L)' 'MCNAILWFTLQACRVHVMAMAVQKLYPDAKVTIGPWIENGFYYDFDTEPLTDKDLKRSKKEMDRIIGKNLPATCKRRSF' A
#
# COMPACT_ATOMS: atom_id res chain seq x y z
N MET A 1 14.12 -21.52 9.94
CA MET A 1 14.33 -20.05 10.04
C MET A 1 13.94 -19.28 8.76
N CYS A 2 13.19 -19.88 7.81
CA CYS A 2 12.93 -19.25 6.49
C CYS A 2 11.54 -18.57 6.31
N ASN A 3 10.61 -18.69 7.27
CA ASN A 3 9.23 -18.19 7.08
C ASN A 3 9.06 -16.68 7.33
N ALA A 4 9.95 -16.07 8.11
CA ALA A 4 9.83 -14.65 8.44
C ALA A 4 10.07 -13.74 7.22
N ILE A 5 11.03 -14.07 6.36
CA ILE A 5 11.38 -13.26 5.18
C ILE A 5 10.20 -13.19 4.19
N LEU A 6 9.53 -14.31 3.94
CA LEU A 6 8.32 -14.33 3.10
C LEU A 6 7.21 -13.48 3.69
N TRP A 7 7.01 -13.57 5.01
CA TRP A 7 5.99 -12.80 5.70
C TRP A 7 6.25 -11.29 5.62
N PHE A 8 7.48 -10.84 5.86
CA PHE A 8 7.91 -9.45 5.69
C PHE A 8 7.77 -8.96 4.24
N THR A 9 8.13 -9.78 3.26
CA THR A 9 8.05 -9.42 1.83
C THR A 9 6.60 -9.20 1.38
N LEU A 10 5.68 -10.05 1.84
CA LEU A 10 4.25 -9.92 1.51
C LEU A 10 3.65 -8.64 2.10
N GLN A 11 4.07 -8.24 3.31
CA GLN A 11 3.62 -6.99 3.93
C GLN A 11 4.02 -5.78 3.10
N ALA A 12 5.29 -5.72 2.69
CA ALA A 12 5.82 -4.64 1.86
C ALA A 12 5.05 -4.53 0.53
N CYS A 13 4.70 -5.64 -0.12
CA CYS A 13 3.89 -5.60 -1.35
C CYS A 13 2.49 -5.00 -1.10
N ARG A 14 1.80 -5.44 -0.03
CA ARG A 14 0.46 -4.90 0.34
C ARG A 14 0.49 -3.41 0.62
N VAL A 15 1.55 -2.96 1.30
CA VAL A 15 1.86 -1.57 1.62
C VAL A 15 1.90 -0.71 0.35
N HIS A 16 2.67 -1.13 -0.67
CA HIS A 16 2.75 -0.40 -1.95
C HIS A 16 1.42 -0.39 -2.72
N VAL A 17 0.67 -1.50 -2.73
CA VAL A 17 -0.64 -1.58 -3.38
C VAL A 17 -1.63 -0.60 -2.75
N MET A 18 -1.61 -0.48 -1.42
CA MET A 18 -2.46 0.49 -0.71
C MET A 18 -2.07 1.94 -1.05
N ALA A 19 -0.78 2.27 -1.04
CA ALA A 19 -0.31 3.60 -1.41
C ALA A 19 -0.71 3.99 -2.85
N MET A 20 -0.69 3.04 -3.78
CA MET A 20 -1.20 3.25 -5.15
C MET A 20 -2.71 3.46 -5.20
N ALA A 21 -3.48 2.72 -4.39
CA ALA A 21 -4.94 2.85 -4.32
C ALA A 21 -5.36 4.22 -3.76
N VAL A 22 -4.68 4.69 -2.71
CA VAL A 22 -4.97 5.99 -2.08
C VAL A 22 -4.60 7.14 -3.01
N GLN A 23 -3.41 7.12 -3.63
CA GLN A 23 -3.00 8.16 -4.58
C GLN A 23 -3.93 8.31 -5.80
N LYS A 24 -4.63 7.24 -6.21
CA LYS A 24 -5.64 7.33 -7.27
C LYS A 24 -6.93 8.01 -6.83
N LEU A 25 -7.34 7.82 -5.57
CA LEU A 25 -8.56 8.41 -5.03
C LEU A 25 -8.32 9.86 -4.59
N TYR A 26 -7.14 10.13 -4.05
CA TYR A 26 -6.71 11.41 -3.52
C TYR A 26 -5.35 11.77 -4.12
N PRO A 27 -5.32 12.42 -5.30
CA PRO A 27 -4.06 12.82 -5.93
C PRO A 27 -3.26 13.81 -5.07
N ASP A 28 -3.94 14.54 -4.20
CA ASP A 28 -3.34 15.52 -3.27
C ASP A 28 -2.75 14.86 -2.01
N ALA A 29 -2.98 13.56 -1.80
CA ALA A 29 -2.49 12.84 -0.63
C ALA A 29 -0.98 12.62 -0.69
N LYS A 30 -0.23 13.28 0.20
CA LYS A 30 1.19 13.01 0.34
C LYS A 30 1.40 11.78 1.21
N VAL A 31 2.08 10.79 0.65
CA VAL A 31 2.51 9.59 1.36
C VAL A 31 3.78 9.91 2.13
N THR A 32 3.77 9.80 3.46
CA THR A 32 4.94 10.16 4.28
C THR A 32 5.75 8.92 4.66
N ILE A 33 5.24 8.07 5.56
CA ILE A 33 5.95 6.90 6.08
C ILE A 33 4.96 5.73 6.21
N GLY A 34 5.41 4.52 5.85
CA GLY A 34 4.63 3.30 6.02
C GLY A 34 5.48 2.16 6.58
N PRO A 35 5.76 2.15 7.89
CA PRO A 35 6.52 1.07 8.49
C PRO A 35 5.63 -0.16 8.67
N TRP A 36 6.24 -1.34 8.61
CA TRP A 36 5.56 -2.58 8.94
C TRP A 36 5.57 -2.77 10.46
N ILE A 37 4.52 -3.39 10.97
CA ILE A 37 4.41 -3.83 12.36
C ILE A 37 4.22 -5.35 12.37
N GLU A 38 4.43 -5.99 13.53
CA GLU A 38 4.38 -7.46 13.67
C GLU A 38 3.01 -8.06 13.33
N ASN A 39 1.94 -7.27 13.29
CA ASN A 39 0.59 -7.75 12.95
C ASN A 39 -0.08 -6.95 11.83
N GLY A 40 0.70 -6.22 11.02
CA GLY A 40 0.14 -5.43 9.93
C GLY A 40 1.07 -4.33 9.43
N PHE A 41 0.47 -3.26 8.94
CA PHE A 41 1.15 -2.07 8.47
C PHE A 41 0.25 -0.87 8.67
N TYR A 42 0.84 0.30 8.81
CA TYR A 42 0.11 1.56 8.73
C TYR A 42 0.77 2.45 7.69
N TYR A 43 0.04 3.46 7.26
CA TYR A 43 0.54 4.53 6.42
C TYR A 43 0.04 5.85 6.95
N ASP A 44 0.94 6.81 7.03
CA ASP A 44 0.59 8.19 7.26
C ASP A 44 0.35 8.88 5.91
N PHE A 45 -0.82 9.50 5.80
CA PHE A 45 -1.20 10.35 4.69
C PHE A 45 -1.44 11.75 5.22
N ASP A 46 -0.79 12.74 4.60
CA ASP A 46 -1.06 14.15 4.87
C ASP A 46 -2.31 14.57 4.07
N THR A 47 -3.50 14.22 4.59
CA THR A 47 -4.81 14.51 3.99
C THR A 47 -5.82 14.94 5.03
N GLU A 48 -6.98 15.40 4.55
CA GLU A 48 -8.19 15.47 5.37
C GLU A 48 -8.49 14.11 6.02
N PRO A 49 -9.10 14.09 7.22
CA PRO A 49 -9.40 12.85 7.94
C PRO A 49 -10.27 11.93 7.08
N LEU A 50 -9.74 10.73 6.79
CA LEU A 50 -10.45 9.73 6.00
C LEU A 50 -11.70 9.25 6.76
N THR A 51 -12.85 9.33 6.11
CA THR A 51 -14.10 8.77 6.66
C THR A 51 -14.16 7.26 6.41
N ASP A 52 -15.02 6.53 7.12
CA ASP A 52 -15.28 5.10 6.86
C ASP A 52 -15.68 4.79 5.41
N LYS A 53 -16.29 5.76 4.72
CA LYS A 53 -16.65 5.64 3.30
C LYS A 53 -15.41 5.62 2.41
N ASP A 54 -14.38 6.38 2.77
CA ASP A 54 -13.12 6.49 2.05
C ASP A 54 -12.30 5.22 2.21
N LEU A 55 -12.30 4.63 3.42
CA LEU A 55 -11.70 3.32 3.67
C LEU A 55 -12.35 2.20 2.85
N LYS A 56 -13.68 2.24 2.67
CA LYS A 56 -14.38 1.28 1.79
C LYS A 56 -14.02 1.48 0.32
N ARG A 57 -13.83 2.73 -0.12
CA ARG A 57 -13.41 3.05 -1.49
C ARG A 57 -11.97 2.60 -1.74
N SER A 58 -11.05 2.85 -0.81
CA SER A 58 -9.65 2.43 -0.92
C SER A 58 -9.53 0.91 -0.98
N LYS A 59 -10.26 0.18 -0.12
CA LYS A 59 -10.31 -1.30 -0.19
C LYS A 59 -10.80 -1.80 -1.56
N LYS A 60 -11.87 -1.22 -2.10
CA LYS A 60 -12.39 -1.61 -3.43
C LYS A 60 -11.38 -1.33 -4.55
N GLU A 61 -10.64 -0.22 -4.45
CA GLU A 61 -9.58 0.08 -5.42
C GLU A 61 -8.36 -0.83 -5.27
N MET A 62 -8.00 -1.22 -4.04
CA MET A 62 -6.99 -2.24 -3.79
C MET A 62 -7.37 -3.58 -4.44
N ASP A 63 -8.60 -4.05 -4.24
CA ASP A 63 -9.10 -5.30 -4.85
C ASP A 63 -9.04 -5.23 -6.39
N ARG A 64 -9.35 -4.07 -6.98
CA ARG A 64 -9.22 -3.83 -8.43
C ARG A 64 -7.76 -3.85 -8.90
N ILE A 65 -6.83 -3.29 -8.14
CA ILE A 65 -5.40 -3.29 -8.49
C ILE A 65 -4.83 -4.71 -8.42
N ILE A 66 -5.20 -5.47 -7.38
CA ILE A 66 -4.81 -6.88 -7.24
C ILE A 66 -5.39 -7.71 -8.39
N GLY A 67 -6.66 -7.50 -8.74
CA GLY A 67 -7.31 -8.19 -9.85
C GLY A 67 -6.72 -7.89 -11.24
N LYS A 68 -6.06 -6.74 -11.42
CA LYS A 68 -5.38 -6.38 -12.68
C LYS A 68 -4.07 -7.13 -12.90
N ASN A 69 -3.58 -7.89 -11.90
CA ASN A 69 -2.33 -8.64 -11.94
C ASN A 69 -1.18 -7.87 -12.61
N LEU A 70 -1.03 -6.59 -12.22
CA LEU A 70 -0.02 -5.73 -12.81
C LEU A 70 1.36 -6.29 -12.49
N PRO A 71 2.24 -6.50 -13.50
CA PRO A 71 3.60 -6.94 -13.24
C PRO A 71 4.34 -5.84 -12.47
N ALA A 72 4.55 -6.04 -11.16
CA ALA A 72 5.39 -5.20 -10.36
C ALA A 72 6.85 -5.38 -10.83
N THR A 73 7.29 -4.52 -11.74
CA THR A 73 8.68 -4.51 -12.19
C THR A 73 9.52 -3.75 -11.18
N CYS A 74 10.18 -4.49 -10.28
CA CYS A 74 11.23 -3.91 -9.45
C CYS A 74 12.44 -3.62 -10.34
N LYS A 75 12.51 -2.40 -10.87
CA LYS A 75 13.73 -1.93 -11.55
C LYS A 75 14.76 -1.64 -10.46
N ARG A 76 15.90 -2.33 -10.50
CA ARG A 76 17.10 -1.88 -9.77
C ARG A 76 17.49 -0.52 -10.36
N ARG A 77 17.13 0.55 -9.68
CA ARG A 77 17.65 1.88 -9.98
C ARG A 77 18.97 1.98 -9.22
N SER A 78 20.09 1.97 -9.96
CA SER A 78 21.37 2.37 -9.38
C SER A 78 21.25 3.83 -8.98
N PHE A 79 21.52 4.12 -7.71
CA PHE A 79 21.96 5.43 -7.26
C PHE A 79 23.41 5.66 -7.69
#